data_AF-A0A964UGK2-F1
#
_entry.id   AF-A0A964UGK2-F1
#
_cell.length_a   1.000
_cell.length_b   1.000
_cell.length_c   1.000
_cell.angle_alpha   90.00
_cell.angle_beta   90.00
_cell.angle_gamma   90.00
#
_symmetry.space_group_name_H-M   'P 1'
#
loop_
_entity.id
_entity.type
_entity.pdbx_description
1 polymer ?
#
loop_
_entity_poly.entity_id
_entity_poly.type
_entity_poly.pdbx_seq_one_letter_code
_entity_poly.pdbx_strand_id
1 'polypeptide(L)' 'MDEDIRPRPLGDAASRLAAENLDPYSRTELDERIALLETEIARVRAHRDRAADHMAAANALFSKPGP' A
#
# COMPACT_ATOMS: atom_id res chain seq x y z
N MET A 1 0.46 -12.65 18.84
CA MET A 1 0.65 -11.49 17.95
C MET A 1 -0.56 -10.61 18.17
N ASP A 2 -0.43 -9.56 18.99
CA ASP A 2 -1.48 -8.55 19.12
C ASP A 2 -1.52 -7.78 17.80
N GLU A 3 -2.40 -8.23 16.92
CA GLU A 3 -2.63 -7.64 15.61
C GLU A 3 -3.37 -6.32 15.80
N ASP A 4 -2.61 -5.32 16.24
CA ASP A 4 -2.80 -3.88 16.09
C ASP A 4 -4.24 -3.44 15.81
N ILE A 5 -5.16 -3.70 16.74
CA ILE A 5 -6.54 -3.18 16.72
C ILE A 5 -6.50 -1.73 17.22
N ARG A 6 -5.63 -0.91 16.63
CA ARG A 6 -5.77 0.54 16.73
C ARG A 6 -6.90 0.93 15.78
N PRO A 7 -7.86 1.78 16.21
CA PRO A 7 -8.85 2.32 15.29
C PRO A 7 -8.10 2.96 14.12
N ARG A 8 -8.29 2.42 12.90
CA ARG A 8 -7.71 3.03 11.71
C ARG A 8 -8.16 4.48 11.69
N PRO A 9 -7.26 5.45 11.50
CA PRO A 9 -7.64 6.85 11.36
C PRO A 9 -8.80 6.94 10.37
N LEU A 10 -9.89 7.57 10.78
CA LEU A 10 -11.07 7.73 9.94
C LEU A 10 -10.65 8.54 8.71
N GLY A 11 -10.56 7.88 7.55
CA GLY A 11 -10.00 8.43 6.33
C GLY A 11 -8.49 8.17 6.18
N ASP A 12 -8.15 7.03 5.59
CA ASP A 12 -6.77 6.82 5.11
C ASP A 12 -6.44 7.81 3.98
N ALA A 13 -5.15 7.99 3.70
CA ALA A 13 -4.69 8.96 2.71
C ALA A 13 -5.29 8.69 1.31
N ALA A 14 -5.51 7.43 0.94
CA ALA A 14 -6.11 7.05 -0.33
C ALA A 14 -7.59 7.44 -0.41
N SER A 15 -8.33 7.27 0.68
CA SER A 15 -9.74 7.68 0.78
C SER A 15 -9.90 9.19 0.64
N ARG A 16 -8.98 9.97 1.23
CA ARG A 16 -8.95 11.44 1.07
C ARG A 16 -8.62 11.86 -0.37
N LEU A 17 -7.63 11.20 -0.98
CA LEU A 17 -7.24 11.44 -2.37
C LEU A 17 -8.41 11.19 -3.34
N ALA A 18 -9.17 10.12 -3.11
CA ALA A 18 -10.31 9.74 -3.95
C ALA A 18 -11.50 10.71 -3.85
N ALA A 19 -11.61 11.46 -2.75
CA ALA A 19 -12.69 12.42 -2.51
C ALA A 19 -12.37 13.83 -3.03
N GLU A 20 -11.18 14.07 -3.57
CA GLU A 20 -10.75 15.39 -4.01
C GLU A 20 -11.43 15.83 -5.32
N ASN A 21 -11.82 17.10 -5.40
CA ASN A 21 -12.39 17.65 -6.63
C ASN A 21 -11.28 17.89 -7.67
N LEU A 22 -11.42 17.28 -8.85
CA LEU A 22 -10.48 17.40 -9.95
C LEU A 22 -10.80 18.53 -10.93
N ASP A 23 -11.99 19.14 -10.86
CA ASP A 23 -12.43 20.23 -11.74
C ASP A 23 -11.47 21.43 -11.86
N PRO A 24 -10.76 21.88 -10.81
CA PRO A 24 -9.88 23.05 -10.93
C PRO A 24 -8.54 22.77 -11.60
N TYR A 25 -8.18 21.49 -11.81
CA TYR A 25 -6.87 21.13 -12.35
C TYR A 25 -6.84 21.19 -13.88
N SER A 26 -5.74 21.70 -14.41
CA SER A 26 -5.42 21.58 -15.83
C SER A 26 -5.03 20.14 -16.20
N ARG A 27 -5.02 19.83 -17.51
CA ARG A 27 -4.59 18.51 -18.01
C ARG A 27 -3.14 18.18 -17.61
N THR A 28 -2.24 19.15 -17.70
CA THR A 28 -0.83 18.96 -17.33
C THR A 28 -0.68 18.64 -15.84
N GLU A 29 -1.42 19.34 -14.96
CA GLU A 29 -1.39 19.05 -13.52
C GLU A 29 -1.96 17.66 -13.20
N LEU A 30 -3.00 17.23 -13.94
CA LEU A 30 -3.54 15.87 -13.81
C LEU A 30 -2.52 14.82 -14.27
N ASP A 31 -1.80 15.05 -15.36
CA ASP A 31 -0.76 14.14 -15.85
C ASP A 31 0.40 14.01 -14.85
N GLU A 32 0.86 15.13 -14.29
CA GLU A 32 1.89 15.15 -13.23
C GLU A 32 1.42 14.37 -11.99
N ARG A 33 0.16 14.59 -11.58
CA ARG A 33 -0.45 13.87 -10.46
C ARG A 33 -0.52 12.37 -10.71
N ILE A 34 -0.92 11.95 -11.93
CA ILE A 34 -0.95 10.54 -12.31
C ILE A 34 0.43 9.91 -12.19
N ALA A 35 1.48 10.55 -12.74
CA ALA A 35 2.84 10.02 -12.69
C ALA A 35 3.35 9.80 -11.25
N LEU A 36 3.01 10.73 -10.33
CA LEU A 36 3.34 10.59 -8.91
C LEU A 36 2.60 9.40 -8.26
N LEU A 37 1.31 9.24 -8.56
CA LEU A 37 0.50 8.15 -8.02
C LEU A 37 0.95 6.78 -8.53
N GLU A 38 1.33 6.67 -9.81
CA GLU A 38 1.87 5.44 -10.37
C GLU A 38 3.20 5.04 -9.72
N THR A 39 4.07 6.02 -9.46
CA THR A 39 5.32 5.82 -8.71
C THR A 39 5.04 5.32 -7.29
N GLU A 40 4.04 5.90 -6.62
CA GLU A 40 3.63 5.48 -5.30
C GLU A 40 3.07 4.04 -5.29
N ILE A 41 2.23 3.71 -6.27
CA ILE A 41 1.70 2.35 -6.43
C ILE A 41 2.85 1.34 -6.61
N ALA A 42 3.85 1.66 -7.44
CA ALA A 42 5.02 0.81 -7.62
C ALA A 42 5.78 0.61 -6.30
N ARG A 43 5.98 1.69 -5.52
CA ARG A 43 6.62 1.65 -4.20
C ARG A 43 5.87 0.74 -3.22
N VAL A 44 4.54 0.89 -3.14
CA VAL A 44 3.68 0.09 -2.25
C VAL A 44 3.71 -1.39 -2.65
N ARG A 45 3.62 -1.70 -3.94
CA ARG A 45 3.73 -3.08 -4.45
C ARG A 45 5.07 -3.70 -4.08
N ALA A 46 6.18 -3.01 -4.32
CA ALA A 46 7.51 -3.48 -3.98
C ALA A 46 7.71 -3.70 -2.45
N HIS A 47 7.05 -2.90 -1.61
CA HIS A 47 7.07 -3.12 -0.17
C HIS A 47 6.25 -4.35 0.24
N ARG A 48 5.04 -4.50 -0.28
CA ARG A 48 4.18 -5.67 -0.05
C ARG A 48 4.88 -6.96 -0.44
N ASP A 49 5.49 -6.99 -1.62
CA ASP A 49 6.11 -8.20 -2.17
C ASP A 49 7.32 -8.61 -1.32
N ARG A 50 8.17 -7.66 -0.91
CA ARG A 50 9.25 -7.93 0.06
C ARG A 50 8.74 -8.48 1.39
N ALA A 51 7.66 -7.91 1.93
CA ALA A 51 7.06 -8.40 3.16
C ALA A 51 6.54 -9.84 3.01
N ALA A 52 5.93 -10.17 1.86
CA ALA A 52 5.47 -11.52 1.54
C ALA A 52 6.64 -12.51 1.43
N ASP A 53 7.75 -12.13 0.78
CA ASP A 53 8.96 -12.95 0.67
C ASP A 53 9.56 -13.25 2.05
N HIS A 54 9.62 -12.26 2.94
CA HIS A 54 10.07 -12.44 4.31
C HIS A 54 9.17 -13.44 5.08
N MET A 55 7.85 -13.33 4.92
CA MET A 55 6.90 -14.28 5.54
C MET A 55 7.05 -15.69 4.97
N ALA A 56 7.23 -15.83 3.66
CA ALA A 56 7.45 -17.12 3.01
C ALA A 56 8.75 -17.78 3.48
N ALA A 57 9.85 -17.01 3.58
CA ALA A 57 11.12 -17.48 4.11
C ALA A 57 11.01 -17.90 5.58
N ALA A 58 10.31 -17.11 6.42
CA ALA A 58 10.05 -17.47 7.81
C ALA A 58 9.22 -18.76 7.90
N ASN A 59 8.15 -18.89 7.11
CA ASN A 59 7.35 -20.10 7.06
C ASN A 59 8.20 -21.32 6.69
N ALA A 60 9.05 -21.24 5.67
CA ALA A 60 9.93 -22.35 5.27
C ALA A 60 10.93 -22.76 6.38
N LEU A 61 11.39 -21.82 7.19
CA LEU A 61 12.34 -22.08 8.29
C LEU A 61 11.68 -22.61 9.56
N PHE A 62 10.43 -22.19 9.84
CA PHE A 62 9.77 -22.41 11.13
C PHE A 62 8.54 -23.34 11.06
N SER A 63 8.06 -23.70 9.86
CA SER A 63 7.05 -24.75 9.75
C SER A 63 7.69 -26.10 10.11
N LYS A 64 7.23 -26.70 11.22
CA LYS A 64 7.61 -28.08 11.59
C LYS A 64 7.26 -29.03 10.43
N PRO A 65 8.10 -30.04 10.11
CA PRO A 65 7.65 -31.13 9.29
C PRO A 65 6.44 -31.76 10.01
N GLY A 66 5.31 -31.85 9.32
CA GLY A 66 4.13 -32.53 9.86
C GLY A 66 4.46 -33.99 10.20
N PRO A 67 3.71 -34.62 11.14
CA PRO A 67 3.89 -36.02 11.49
C PRO A 67 3.68 -36.95 10.29
#